data_AF-A0A7J4TXX8-F1
#
_entry.id   AF-A0A7J4TXX8-F1
#
_cell.length_a   1.000
_cell.length_b   1.000
_cell.length_c   1.000
_cell.angle_alpha   90.00
_cell.angle_beta   90.00
_cell.angle_gamma   90.00
#
_symmetry.space_group_name_H-M   'P 1'
#
loop_
_entity.id
_entity.type
_entity.pdbx_description
1 polymer ?
#
loop_
_entity_poly.entity_id
_entity_poly.type
_entity_poly.pdbx_seq_one_letter_code
_entity_poly.pdbx_strand_id
1 'polypeptide(L)'
;MSREGQVDSEGRRLSTTVWTALDRKAGAIIELTVRQLKNKTSTWTVMGVSVLLLTLLSAFYVDSVREGFESIDNDGDSVDFDGDGYPLGQEMKYGFSDYDHREYPGAALFIPEGQINYWGIRAHSGNHTWDVYGPSTFTGSWENISSHYAESGDECPEIVGENLENREPYGYSPFACTFADNSLYVQFLRFDGNGTLAVSEGWSAEYGRTTEAYYVAPDPPSAYIDEDGLDWDSENPSESQGFDDDGDCTQEGYYLPTGNQNNDENRNGVPCDVRWIRGPDGSVLQITADDFVDEDPVDSELLGESSHRSFIIATGKIAFAMIIGIFMPLFLALGLIRDESENGTLHYLLSKPIHRGEFIVYRLSGYLIFTGGFVFSMSLIMAAVTVTLGPDGSRLGDINVWFGIGVVTVLSLAAYGSIFNAMGLASPKYGVYFALVYGVYEFAMAVMTLFGADLVPIISVSHWSLQMIDAIVILAWPDTIMLAQMATAFNLESGLAFFWNPPVHTFGTGSSGLAMALSIAVLLAFITLPILIGQSIFNRREID
;
A
#
# COMPACT_ATOMS: atom_id res chain seq x y z
N MET A 1 -15.13 3.29 87.35
CA MET A 1 -13.67 3.07 87.41
C MET A 1 -13.31 2.23 86.18
N SER A 2 -13.26 2.85 84.99
CA SER A 2 -12.04 3.31 84.28
C SER A 2 -11.03 2.17 84.06
N ARG A 3 -10.75 1.71 82.83
CA ARG A 3 -10.25 2.51 81.70
C ARG A 3 -10.75 2.02 80.34
N GLU A 4 -11.34 2.95 79.59
CA GLU A 4 -11.40 2.95 78.13
C GLU A 4 -10.01 3.13 77.50
N GLY A 5 -9.87 2.62 76.28
CA GLY A 5 -9.33 3.38 75.16
C GLY A 5 -7.84 3.77 75.21
N GLN A 6 -6.99 2.93 74.62
CA GLN A 6 -5.82 3.44 73.90
C GLN A 6 -6.06 3.24 72.40
N VAL A 7 -6.41 4.35 71.74
CA VAL A 7 -6.35 4.51 70.30
C VAL A 7 -4.87 4.61 69.93
N ASP A 8 -4.41 3.69 69.09
CA ASP A 8 -3.07 3.68 68.49
C ASP A 8 -2.93 4.90 67.57
N SER A 9 -2.14 5.89 67.99
CA SER A 9 -1.97 7.17 67.29
C SER A 9 -1.11 7.07 66.03
N GLU A 10 -0.51 5.92 65.74
CA GLU A 10 0.40 5.74 64.60
C GLU A 10 -0.11 4.75 63.54
N GLY A 11 -1.29 4.14 63.71
CA GLY A 11 -1.86 3.22 62.71
C GLY A 11 -0.99 1.98 62.41
N ARG A 12 -0.05 1.64 63.30
CA ARG A 12 1.01 0.64 63.02
C ARG A 12 0.50 -0.80 63.07
N ARG A 13 -0.67 -1.09 63.64
CA ARG A 13 -1.27 -2.45 63.56
C ARG A 13 -1.73 -2.87 62.15
N LEU A 14 -1.93 -1.94 61.22
CA LEU A 14 -2.21 -2.29 59.81
C LEU A 14 -0.93 -2.69 59.04
N SER A 15 0.27 -2.29 59.52
CA SER A 15 1.57 -2.63 58.93
C SER A 15 2.06 -4.07 59.21
N THR A 16 1.31 -4.82 60.01
CA THR A 16 1.56 -6.23 60.37
C THR A 16 0.47 -7.16 59.84
N THR A 17 -0.24 -6.77 58.79
CA THR A 17 -1.22 -7.63 58.11
C THR A 17 -0.53 -8.62 57.18
N VAL A 18 -1.16 -9.78 56.96
CA VAL A 18 -0.66 -10.82 56.03
C VAL A 18 -0.35 -10.23 54.64
N TRP A 19 -1.14 -9.25 54.20
CA TRP A 19 -0.97 -8.51 52.96
C TRP A 19 0.32 -7.69 52.90
N THR A 20 0.70 -6.98 53.97
CA THR A 20 1.96 -6.21 54.02
C THR A 20 3.21 -7.09 54.18
N ALA A 21 3.05 -8.34 54.60
CA ALA A 21 4.12 -9.33 54.62
C ALA A 21 4.26 -10.08 53.28
N LEU A 22 3.13 -10.37 52.62
CA LEU A 22 3.07 -10.97 51.28
C LEU A 22 3.62 -10.00 50.23
N ASP A 23 3.25 -8.72 50.31
CA ASP A 23 3.76 -7.64 49.45
C ASP A 23 5.28 -7.46 49.56
N ARG A 24 5.83 -7.49 50.79
CA ARG A 24 7.30 -7.46 51.00
C ARG A 24 8.02 -8.68 50.45
N LYS A 25 7.42 -9.87 50.52
CA LYS A 25 8.01 -11.11 49.97
C LYS A 25 7.95 -11.13 48.45
N ALA A 26 6.81 -10.76 47.88
CA ALA A 26 6.61 -10.63 46.44
C ALA A 26 7.58 -9.61 45.85
N GLY A 27 7.66 -8.42 46.45
CA GLY A 27 8.59 -7.36 46.07
C GLY A 27 10.05 -7.81 46.11
N ALA A 28 10.47 -8.57 47.13
CA ALA A 28 11.83 -9.08 47.22
C ALA A 28 12.18 -10.08 46.11
N ILE A 29 11.26 -10.97 45.73
CA ILE A 29 11.48 -11.94 44.64
C ILE A 29 11.49 -11.21 43.28
N ILE A 30 10.61 -10.25 43.09
CA ILE A 30 10.57 -9.38 41.91
C ILE A 30 11.89 -8.62 41.78
N GLU A 31 12.34 -7.95 42.84
CA GLU A 31 13.61 -7.19 42.84
C GLU A 31 14.82 -8.10 42.57
N LEU A 32 14.87 -9.28 43.19
CA LEU A 32 15.91 -10.27 42.95
C LEU A 32 15.96 -10.65 41.45
N THR A 33 14.80 -10.91 40.86
CA THR A 33 14.68 -11.30 39.45
C THR A 33 15.15 -10.19 38.53
N VAL A 34 14.71 -8.95 38.79
CA VAL A 34 15.16 -7.77 38.03
C VAL A 34 16.68 -7.60 38.16
N ARG A 35 17.25 -7.78 39.37
CA ARG A 35 18.68 -7.67 39.60
C ARG A 35 19.47 -8.76 38.87
N GLN A 36 18.96 -9.99 38.83
CA GLN A 36 19.56 -11.09 38.05
C GLN A 36 19.53 -10.79 36.55
N LEU A 37 18.38 -10.35 36.01
CA LEU A 37 18.26 -9.98 34.60
C LEU A 37 19.20 -8.83 34.23
N LYS A 38 19.33 -7.82 35.10
CA LYS A 38 20.23 -6.67 34.88
C LYS A 38 21.70 -7.05 34.82
N ASN A 39 22.11 -8.11 35.53
CA ASN A 39 23.50 -8.56 35.55
C ASN A 39 23.84 -9.56 34.44
N LYS A 40 22.84 -10.16 33.78
CA LYS A 40 23.06 -11.05 32.64
C LYS A 40 23.45 -10.24 31.40
N THR A 41 24.60 -10.56 30.80
CA THR A 41 25.07 -9.92 29.56
C THR A 41 24.11 -10.15 28.40
N SER A 42 23.53 -11.35 28.31
CA SER A 42 22.53 -11.71 27.29
C SER A 42 21.33 -10.75 27.25
N THR A 43 20.91 -10.23 28.41
CA THR A 43 19.82 -9.26 28.51
C THR A 43 20.13 -7.99 27.76
N TRP A 44 21.31 -7.41 28.00
CA TRP A 44 21.75 -6.17 27.34
C TRP A 44 22.08 -6.39 25.88
N THR A 45 22.58 -7.56 25.50
CA THR A 45 22.79 -7.91 24.08
C THR A 45 21.45 -7.92 23.33
N VAL A 46 20.43 -8.62 23.85
CA VAL A 46 19.13 -8.69 23.18
C VAL A 46 18.47 -7.31 23.11
N MET A 47 18.45 -6.56 24.22
CA MET A 47 17.90 -5.20 24.23
C MET A 47 18.66 -4.25 23.29
N GLY A 48 19.99 -4.34 23.24
CA GLY A 48 20.82 -3.52 22.35
C GLY A 48 20.57 -3.84 20.87
N VAL A 49 20.41 -5.12 20.52
CA VAL A 49 20.04 -5.53 19.15
C VAL A 49 18.63 -5.03 18.81
N SER A 50 17.68 -5.10 19.74
CA SER A 50 16.33 -4.54 19.54
C SER A 50 16.36 -3.03 19.28
N VAL A 51 17.15 -2.27 20.04
CA VAL A 51 17.32 -0.82 19.80
C VAL A 51 17.94 -0.58 18.43
N LEU A 52 19.00 -1.31 18.07
CA LEU A 52 19.68 -1.15 16.78
C LEU A 52 18.72 -1.42 15.62
N LEU A 53 17.93 -2.49 15.71
CA LEU A 53 16.92 -2.83 14.72
C LEU A 53 15.89 -1.71 14.57
N LEU A 54 15.35 -1.19 15.67
CA LEU A 54 14.37 -0.11 15.62
C LEU A 54 14.96 1.21 15.11
N THR A 55 16.23 1.52 15.42
CA THR A 55 16.91 2.69 14.85
C THR A 55 17.14 2.56 13.35
N LEU A 56 17.47 1.36 12.87
CA LEU A 56 17.64 1.09 11.44
C LEU A 56 16.31 1.26 10.69
N LEU A 57 15.22 0.68 11.22
CA LEU A 57 13.88 0.84 10.65
C LEU A 57 13.45 2.31 10.63
N SER A 58 13.72 3.05 11.72
CA SER A 58 13.43 4.48 11.77
C SER A 58 14.22 5.27 10.74
N ALA A 59 15.48 4.89 10.47
CA ALA A 59 16.30 5.55 9.46
C ALA A 59 15.73 5.34 8.05
N PHE A 60 15.33 4.10 7.70
CA PHE A 60 14.67 3.82 6.43
C PHE A 60 13.36 4.57 6.26
N TYR A 61 12.55 4.66 7.32
CA TYR A 61 11.32 5.44 7.29
C TYR A 61 11.57 6.94 7.08
N VAL A 62 12.58 7.50 7.75
CA VAL A 62 12.97 8.90 7.54
C VAL A 62 13.45 9.14 6.10
N ASP A 63 14.16 8.18 5.52
CA ASP A 63 14.64 8.25 4.14
C ASP A 63 13.46 8.23 3.17
N SER A 64 12.54 7.26 3.31
CA SER A 64 11.38 7.12 2.43
C SER A 64 10.44 8.32 2.48
N VAL A 65 10.24 8.92 3.66
CA VAL A 65 9.40 10.13 3.77
C VAL A 65 10.09 11.36 3.17
N ARG A 66 11.43 11.37 3.09
CA ARG A 66 12.20 12.51 2.56
C ARG A 66 12.42 12.47 1.06
N GLU A 67 12.48 11.29 0.45
CA GLU A 67 12.65 11.14 -1.00
C GLU A 67 11.41 11.62 -1.77
N GLY A 68 10.24 11.68 -1.11
CA GLY A 68 8.97 12.01 -1.76
C GLY A 68 8.38 10.80 -2.48
N PHE A 69 7.15 10.94 -2.95
CA PHE A 69 6.49 9.91 -3.75
C PHE A 69 6.64 10.32 -5.22
N GLU A 70 6.98 9.35 -6.08
CA GLU A 70 6.90 9.53 -7.52
C GLU A 70 5.42 9.47 -7.89
N SER A 71 4.96 10.48 -8.61
CA SER A 71 3.58 10.59 -9.02
C SER A 71 3.32 9.63 -10.19
N ILE A 72 2.17 8.96 -10.14
CA ILE A 72 1.77 7.90 -11.06
C ILE A 72 0.68 8.45 -11.97
N ASP A 73 0.95 8.35 -13.26
CA ASP A 73 -0.03 8.52 -14.32
C ASP A 73 -0.78 7.19 -14.51
N ASN A 74 -2.03 7.12 -14.05
CA ASN A 74 -2.82 5.89 -14.01
C ASN A 74 -3.67 5.66 -15.26
N ASP A 75 -4.08 6.73 -15.97
CA ASP A 75 -4.94 6.67 -17.15
C ASP A 75 -4.16 6.89 -18.47
N GLY A 76 -2.93 7.40 -18.38
CA GLY A 76 -1.93 7.46 -19.44
C GLY A 76 -1.98 8.73 -20.27
N ASP A 77 -2.68 9.76 -19.83
CA ASP A 77 -2.99 10.94 -20.63
C ASP A 77 -1.84 11.97 -20.68
N SER A 78 -0.82 11.80 -19.82
CA SER A 78 0.44 12.55 -19.86
C SER A 78 1.39 12.11 -20.99
N VAL A 79 1.10 10.96 -21.62
CA VAL A 79 1.95 10.32 -22.63
C VAL A 79 1.68 10.90 -24.02
N ASP A 80 2.75 11.06 -24.81
CA ASP A 80 2.72 11.39 -26.24
C ASP A 80 3.08 10.11 -27.01
N PHE A 81 2.06 9.39 -27.51
CA PHE A 81 2.21 8.09 -28.14
C PHE A 81 2.73 8.18 -29.57
N ASP A 82 2.42 9.24 -30.31
CA ASP A 82 2.82 9.40 -31.71
C ASP A 82 4.06 10.27 -31.95
N GLY A 83 4.52 10.97 -30.91
CA GLY A 83 5.79 11.69 -30.82
C GLY A 83 5.77 13.07 -31.47
N ASP A 84 4.61 13.69 -31.65
CA ASP A 84 4.49 15.03 -32.22
C ASP A 84 4.68 16.18 -31.20
N GLY A 85 4.78 15.82 -29.92
CA GLY A 85 5.14 16.70 -28.82
C GLY A 85 3.97 17.19 -27.98
N TYR A 86 2.74 16.74 -28.23
CA TYR A 86 1.55 17.03 -27.43
C TYR A 86 1.12 15.78 -26.64
N PRO A 87 0.85 15.89 -25.33
CA PRO A 87 0.35 14.75 -24.54
C PRO A 87 -1.11 14.45 -24.88
N LEU A 88 -1.51 13.19 -24.73
CA LEU A 88 -2.85 12.67 -25.04
C LEU A 88 -3.98 13.51 -24.42
N GLY A 89 -3.88 13.91 -23.14
CA GLY A 89 -4.89 14.74 -22.48
C GLY A 89 -5.10 16.08 -23.18
N GLN A 90 -4.02 16.69 -23.69
CA GLN A 90 -4.11 17.91 -24.49
C GLN A 90 -4.79 17.65 -25.83
N GLU A 91 -4.43 16.54 -26.49
CA GLU A 91 -5.00 16.19 -27.78
C GLU A 91 -6.50 15.88 -27.69
N MET A 92 -6.91 15.16 -26.65
CA MET A 92 -8.31 14.86 -26.32
C MET A 92 -9.12 16.14 -26.15
N LYS A 93 -8.58 17.14 -25.43
CA LYS A 93 -9.21 18.46 -25.25
C LYS A 93 -9.48 19.18 -26.56
N TYR A 94 -8.60 19.01 -27.55
CA TYR A 94 -8.75 19.60 -28.88
C TYR A 94 -9.48 18.69 -29.88
N GLY A 95 -9.78 17.44 -29.51
CA GLY A 95 -10.46 16.46 -30.35
C GLY A 95 -9.56 15.83 -31.41
N PHE A 96 -8.27 15.72 -31.13
CA PHE A 96 -7.26 15.08 -31.96
C PHE A 96 -6.92 13.67 -31.44
N SER A 97 -6.16 12.90 -32.22
CA SER A 97 -5.86 11.50 -31.96
C SER A 97 -4.36 11.29 -31.82
N ASP A 98 -3.92 10.80 -30.67
CA ASP A 98 -2.52 10.48 -30.34
C ASP A 98 -2.01 9.17 -30.98
N TYR A 99 -2.42 8.93 -32.22
CA TYR A 99 -1.97 7.80 -33.03
C TYR A 99 -1.44 8.25 -34.40
N ASP A 100 -1.65 9.51 -34.76
CA ASP A 100 -1.20 10.09 -36.03
C ASP A 100 -0.57 11.46 -35.77
N HIS A 101 0.76 11.50 -35.76
CA HIS A 101 1.64 12.67 -35.60
C HIS A 101 1.34 13.91 -36.48
N ARG A 102 0.33 13.83 -37.35
CA ARG A 102 -0.18 14.90 -38.21
C ARG A 102 -1.42 15.56 -37.61
N GLU A 103 -2.02 14.96 -36.60
CA GLU A 103 -3.24 15.37 -35.92
C GLU A 103 -2.90 15.87 -34.51
N TYR A 104 -2.33 17.08 -34.41
CA TYR A 104 -2.07 17.75 -33.13
C TYR A 104 -2.93 19.01 -32.92
N PRO A 105 -3.02 19.51 -31.67
CA PRO A 105 -3.55 20.84 -31.38
C PRO A 105 -2.98 21.95 -32.27
N GLY A 106 -3.83 22.49 -33.16
CA GLY A 106 -3.45 23.56 -34.10
C GLY A 106 -2.94 23.07 -35.47
N ALA A 107 -2.93 21.75 -35.70
CA ALA A 107 -2.64 21.15 -36.99
C ALA A 107 -3.62 21.63 -38.08
N ALA A 108 -3.15 21.56 -39.32
CA ALA A 108 -3.92 21.94 -40.47
C ALA A 108 -4.94 20.85 -40.83
N LEU A 109 -6.24 21.16 -40.76
CA LEU A 109 -7.31 20.21 -41.04
C LEU A 109 -7.53 20.06 -42.55
N PHE A 110 -7.54 18.83 -43.03
CA PHE A 110 -7.90 18.51 -44.42
C PHE A 110 -9.42 18.42 -44.57
N ILE A 111 -10.00 19.28 -45.40
CA ILE A 111 -11.44 19.27 -45.71
C ILE A 111 -11.61 18.63 -47.10
N PRO A 112 -12.13 17.38 -47.19
CA PRO A 112 -12.34 16.73 -48.47
C PRO A 112 -13.46 17.41 -49.26
N GLU A 113 -13.17 17.83 -50.48
CA GLU A 113 -14.18 18.36 -51.42
C GLU A 113 -14.73 17.26 -52.34
N GLY A 114 -13.93 16.21 -52.59
CA GLY A 114 -14.32 15.07 -53.40
C GLY A 114 -13.31 13.92 -53.34
N GLN A 115 -13.73 12.79 -53.90
CA GLN A 115 -12.94 11.55 -53.94
C GLN A 115 -12.78 11.05 -55.37
N ILE A 116 -11.59 10.52 -55.67
CA ILE A 116 -11.26 9.76 -56.86
C ILE A 116 -11.30 8.29 -56.47
N ASN A 117 -12.35 7.58 -56.87
CA ASN A 117 -12.56 6.18 -56.48
C ASN A 117 -12.86 5.28 -57.69
N TYR A 118 -12.97 3.98 -57.41
CA TYR A 118 -13.16 2.94 -58.43
C TYR A 118 -14.43 3.10 -59.29
N TRP A 119 -15.48 3.73 -58.78
CA TRP A 119 -16.78 3.85 -59.45
C TRP A 119 -16.97 5.17 -60.22
N GLY A 120 -15.94 6.02 -60.27
CA GLY A 120 -16.01 7.39 -60.80
C GLY A 120 -14.92 7.76 -61.80
N ILE A 121 -14.72 9.07 -61.98
CA ILE A 121 -13.66 9.62 -62.84
C ILE A 121 -12.32 9.34 -62.15
N ARG A 122 -11.40 8.68 -62.87
CA ARG A 122 -10.12 8.17 -62.34
C ARG A 122 -8.97 9.17 -62.37
N ALA A 123 -9.23 10.36 -62.89
CA ALA A 123 -8.30 11.47 -62.88
C ALA A 123 -9.04 12.77 -62.56
N HIS A 124 -8.48 13.58 -61.67
CA HIS A 124 -9.02 14.90 -61.35
C HIS A 124 -7.92 15.94 -61.49
N SER A 125 -8.29 17.13 -61.98
CA SER A 125 -7.35 18.22 -62.24
C SER A 125 -7.79 19.49 -61.54
N GLY A 126 -6.87 20.16 -60.86
CA GLY A 126 -7.13 21.41 -60.17
C GLY A 126 -6.01 21.78 -59.21
N ASN A 127 -6.24 22.86 -58.45
CA ASN A 127 -5.38 23.26 -57.35
C ASN A 127 -6.02 22.80 -56.04
N HIS A 128 -5.54 21.69 -55.50
CA HIS A 128 -6.07 21.03 -54.32
C HIS A 128 -4.94 20.57 -53.42
N THR A 129 -5.26 20.35 -52.16
CA THR A 129 -4.53 19.38 -51.34
C THR A 129 -4.96 17.99 -51.77
N TRP A 130 -4.01 17.14 -52.13
CA TRP A 130 -4.23 15.75 -52.53
C TRP A 130 -3.87 14.84 -51.37
N ASP A 131 -4.77 13.92 -51.01
CA ASP A 131 -4.54 12.87 -50.02
C ASP A 131 -4.64 11.50 -50.69
N VAL A 132 -3.51 10.84 -50.88
CA VAL A 132 -3.38 9.70 -51.79
C VAL A 132 -3.27 8.40 -51.01
N TYR A 133 -4.28 7.52 -51.11
CA TYR A 133 -4.33 6.25 -50.40
C TYR A 133 -3.84 5.06 -51.22
N GLY A 134 -2.86 5.25 -52.11
CA GLY A 134 -2.27 4.17 -52.91
C GLY A 134 -1.50 4.66 -54.14
N PRO A 135 -0.98 3.75 -54.98
CA PRO A 135 -0.24 4.10 -56.20
C PRO A 135 -1.01 5.02 -57.13
N SER A 136 -0.47 6.22 -57.37
CA SER A 136 -1.05 7.25 -58.23
C SER A 136 0.02 8.00 -59.02
N THR A 137 -0.37 8.56 -60.16
CA THR A 137 0.48 9.47 -60.95
C THR A 137 -0.03 10.90 -60.84
N PHE A 138 0.86 11.84 -60.53
CA PHE A 138 0.58 13.26 -60.45
C PHE A 138 1.35 14.01 -61.52
N THR A 139 0.64 14.84 -62.31
CA THR A 139 1.24 15.69 -63.34
C THR A 139 0.94 17.15 -63.03
N GLY A 140 1.93 17.90 -62.57
CA GLY A 140 1.76 19.32 -62.23
C GLY A 140 2.85 19.84 -61.31
N SER A 141 2.64 21.05 -60.79
CA SER A 141 3.48 21.62 -59.75
C SER A 141 2.94 21.23 -58.39
N TRP A 142 3.77 20.59 -57.57
CA TRP A 142 3.49 20.31 -56.17
C TRP A 142 4.34 21.17 -55.23
N GLU A 143 3.80 21.51 -54.07
CA GLU A 143 4.42 22.24 -52.96
C GLU A 143 4.03 21.55 -51.64
N ASN A 144 4.80 21.76 -50.57
CA ASN A 144 4.50 21.23 -49.21
C ASN A 144 4.16 19.73 -49.15
N ILE A 145 5.14 18.85 -49.33
CA ILE A 145 4.99 17.43 -49.04
C ILE A 145 4.99 17.25 -47.52
N SER A 146 3.89 16.73 -46.95
CA SER A 146 3.72 16.61 -45.50
C SER A 146 4.44 15.40 -44.88
N SER A 147 5.60 14.96 -45.40
CA SER A 147 6.25 13.75 -44.89
C SER A 147 7.76 13.89 -44.71
N HIS A 148 8.25 13.33 -43.60
CA HIS A 148 9.66 13.16 -43.24
C HIS A 148 10.42 12.16 -44.15
N TYR A 149 9.77 11.55 -45.14
CA TYR A 149 10.28 10.37 -45.87
C TYR A 149 10.25 10.48 -47.39
N ALA A 150 9.87 11.62 -47.95
CA ALA A 150 9.88 11.77 -49.40
C ALA A 150 11.31 12.04 -49.90
N GLU A 151 11.95 11.02 -50.48
CA GLU A 151 13.04 11.18 -51.46
C GLU A 151 12.50 11.89 -52.72
N SER A 152 12.09 13.15 -52.55
CA SER A 152 11.60 14.02 -53.61
C SER A 152 12.80 14.43 -54.48
N GLY A 153 13.10 13.61 -55.48
CA GLY A 153 14.13 13.94 -56.48
C GLY A 153 14.73 12.76 -57.23
N ASP A 154 14.53 11.53 -56.76
CA ASP A 154 15.14 10.36 -57.41
C ASP A 154 14.27 9.81 -58.57
N GLU A 155 14.95 9.29 -59.60
CA GLU A 155 14.30 8.64 -60.73
C GLU A 155 13.58 7.37 -60.26
N CYS A 156 12.34 7.18 -60.70
CA CYS A 156 11.55 6.00 -60.34
C CYS A 156 12.27 4.71 -60.76
N PRO A 157 12.35 3.69 -59.88
CA PRO A 157 12.91 2.38 -60.24
C PRO A 157 12.13 1.72 -61.40
N GLU A 158 12.83 0.97 -62.27
CA GLU A 158 12.23 0.27 -63.44
C GLU A 158 11.06 -0.68 -63.13
N ILE A 159 10.84 -1.00 -61.85
CA ILE A 159 9.75 -1.85 -61.35
C ILE A 159 8.38 -1.13 -61.43
N VAL A 160 8.38 0.21 -61.40
CA VAL A 160 7.18 1.03 -61.54
C VAL A 160 6.97 1.36 -63.02
N GLY A 161 6.19 0.52 -63.71
CA GLY A 161 5.88 0.73 -65.13
C GLY A 161 4.85 1.86 -65.37
N GLU A 162 4.87 2.47 -66.56
CA GLU A 162 3.98 3.57 -66.98
C GLU A 162 2.46 3.28 -66.82
N ASN A 163 2.07 2.00 -66.80
CA ASN A 163 0.67 1.59 -66.65
C ASN A 163 0.25 1.28 -65.20
N LEU A 164 1.12 1.48 -64.20
CA LEU A 164 0.87 1.14 -62.78
C LEU A 164 0.45 -0.35 -62.58
N GLU A 165 0.80 -1.25 -63.51
CA GLU A 165 0.36 -2.65 -63.54
C GLU A 165 0.96 -3.50 -62.41
N ASN A 166 2.10 -3.07 -61.84
CA ASN A 166 2.66 -3.66 -60.63
C ASN A 166 1.95 -3.05 -59.42
N ARG A 167 1.08 -3.84 -58.80
CA ARG A 167 0.11 -3.36 -57.81
C ARG A 167 0.72 -2.82 -56.51
N GLU A 168 1.97 -3.14 -56.18
CA GLU A 168 2.60 -2.78 -54.89
C GLU A 168 4.15 -2.76 -54.99
N PRO A 169 4.78 -1.78 -55.65
CA PRO A 169 6.23 -1.78 -55.81
C PRO A 169 7.00 -1.52 -54.50
N TYR A 170 6.39 -0.85 -53.51
CA TYR A 170 7.04 -0.46 -52.25
C TYR A 170 6.24 -0.78 -50.96
N GLY A 171 5.27 -1.71 -51.03
CA GLY A 171 4.43 -2.04 -49.88
C GLY A 171 3.53 -0.87 -49.43
N TYR A 172 3.05 -0.90 -48.18
CA TYR A 172 2.14 0.08 -47.58
C TYR A 172 2.90 1.25 -46.91
N SER A 173 3.87 1.84 -47.60
CA SER A 173 4.69 2.93 -47.05
C SER A 173 4.63 4.18 -47.92
N PRO A 174 4.72 5.39 -47.34
CA PRO A 174 4.78 6.65 -48.10
C PRO A 174 5.98 6.66 -49.05
N PHE A 175 5.76 6.95 -50.34
CA PHE A 175 6.85 7.00 -51.32
C PHE A 175 6.49 7.93 -52.48
N ALA A 176 7.48 8.66 -52.98
CA ALA A 176 7.35 9.45 -54.20
C ALA A 176 8.64 9.41 -55.04
N CYS A 177 8.50 9.42 -56.36
CA CYS A 177 9.63 9.46 -57.30
C CYS A 177 9.23 10.15 -58.60
N THR A 178 10.22 10.49 -59.43
CA THR A 178 10.01 11.17 -60.72
C THR A 178 10.14 10.20 -61.89
N PHE A 179 9.17 10.22 -62.81
CA PHE A 179 9.24 9.52 -64.08
C PHE A 179 10.01 10.33 -65.13
N ALA A 180 10.48 9.65 -66.19
CA ALA A 180 11.24 10.26 -67.28
C ALA A 180 10.44 11.29 -68.10
N ASP A 181 9.11 11.26 -68.04
CA ASP A 181 8.20 12.23 -68.65
C ASP A 181 7.92 13.45 -67.75
N ASN A 182 8.62 13.55 -66.62
CA ASN A 182 8.47 14.59 -65.60
C ASN A 182 7.12 14.54 -64.87
N SER A 183 6.40 13.40 -64.92
CA SER A 183 5.30 13.08 -64.01
C SER A 183 5.84 12.47 -62.71
N LEU A 184 5.05 12.55 -61.64
CA LEU A 184 5.42 12.09 -60.31
C LEU A 184 4.63 10.83 -59.96
N TYR A 185 5.32 9.81 -59.47
CA TYR A 185 4.68 8.72 -58.75
C TYR A 185 4.49 9.13 -57.30
N VAL A 186 3.30 8.90 -56.74
CA VAL A 186 2.98 9.17 -55.34
C VAL A 186 2.14 8.04 -54.76
N GLN A 187 2.42 7.63 -53.53
CA GLN A 187 1.63 6.67 -52.76
C GLN A 187 1.64 7.02 -51.28
N PHE A 188 0.50 6.84 -50.59
CA PHE A 188 0.33 7.07 -49.14
C PHE A 188 0.90 8.42 -48.67
N LEU A 189 0.60 9.49 -49.42
CA LEU A 189 1.15 10.83 -49.20
C LEU A 189 0.07 11.90 -49.33
N ARG A 190 0.21 12.95 -48.52
CA ARG A 190 -0.56 14.20 -48.62
C ARG A 190 0.35 15.34 -49.06
N PHE A 191 -0.09 16.11 -50.05
CA PHE A 191 0.66 17.25 -50.59
C PHE A 191 -0.25 18.29 -51.25
N ASP A 192 0.21 19.53 -51.32
CA ASP A 192 -0.47 20.59 -52.05
C ASP A 192 0.01 20.64 -53.49
N GLY A 193 -0.89 20.77 -54.45
CA GLY A 193 -0.43 20.83 -55.84
C GLY A 193 -1.48 21.26 -56.84
N ASN A 194 -1.02 22.02 -57.83
CA ASN A 194 -1.81 22.35 -59.00
C ASN A 194 -1.41 21.43 -60.15
N GLY A 195 -2.30 20.49 -60.46
CA GLY A 195 -2.01 19.44 -61.42
C GLY A 195 -3.17 18.49 -61.62
N THR A 196 -2.88 17.39 -62.30
CA THR A 196 -3.81 16.29 -62.51
C THR A 196 -3.31 15.06 -61.76
N LEU A 197 -4.11 14.55 -60.82
CA LEU A 197 -3.86 13.29 -60.14
C LEU A 197 -4.67 12.17 -60.80
N ALA A 198 -4.02 11.09 -61.18
CA ALA A 198 -4.63 9.87 -61.72
C ALA A 198 -4.32 8.66 -60.83
N VAL A 199 -5.37 7.96 -60.38
CA VAL A 199 -5.25 6.89 -59.36
C VAL A 199 -5.29 5.51 -60.01
N SER A 200 -4.41 4.59 -59.57
CA SER A 200 -4.35 3.21 -60.06
C SER A 200 -5.61 2.39 -59.73
N GLU A 201 -5.78 1.26 -60.41
CA GLU A 201 -6.98 0.43 -60.28
C GLU A 201 -6.99 -0.33 -58.94
N GLY A 202 -8.06 -0.14 -58.16
CA GLY A 202 -8.21 -0.72 -56.83
C GLY A 202 -7.86 0.23 -55.69
N TRP A 203 -7.41 1.45 -55.99
CA TRP A 203 -7.03 2.47 -55.01
C TRP A 203 -7.91 3.72 -55.12
N SER A 204 -7.81 4.59 -54.12
CA SER A 204 -8.53 5.86 -54.06
C SER A 204 -7.62 7.00 -53.62
N ALA A 205 -8.01 8.22 -53.96
CA ALA A 205 -7.43 9.43 -53.42
C ALA A 205 -8.53 10.45 -53.15
N GLU A 206 -8.32 11.32 -52.19
CA GLU A 206 -9.20 12.44 -51.90
C GLU A 206 -8.53 13.75 -52.29
N TYR A 207 -9.35 14.72 -52.68
CA TYR A 207 -8.87 16.07 -52.99
C TYR A 207 -9.73 17.09 -52.27
N GLY A 208 -9.09 18.15 -51.81
CA GLY A 208 -9.75 19.13 -50.96
C GLY A 208 -8.89 20.35 -50.71
N ARG A 209 -9.11 20.96 -49.54
CA ARG A 209 -8.33 22.11 -49.06
C ARG A 209 -7.91 21.86 -47.63
N THR A 210 -6.67 22.23 -47.34
CA THR A 210 -6.13 22.25 -45.99
C THR A 210 -6.34 23.63 -45.36
N THR A 211 -6.73 23.69 -44.10
CA THR A 211 -6.84 24.96 -43.35
C THR A 211 -5.46 25.51 -43.00
N GLU A 212 -5.37 26.77 -42.56
CA GLU A 212 -4.10 27.28 -42.01
C GLU A 212 -3.83 26.62 -40.64
N ALA A 213 -2.61 26.12 -40.44
CA ALA A 213 -2.15 25.71 -39.11
C ALA A 213 -1.92 26.94 -38.24
N TYR A 214 -2.14 26.79 -36.94
CA TYR A 214 -1.80 27.81 -35.95
C TYR A 214 -1.09 27.14 -34.76
N TYR A 215 -0.30 27.92 -34.03
CA TYR A 215 0.49 27.38 -32.95
C TYR A 215 -0.31 27.29 -31.66
N VAL A 216 -0.36 26.10 -31.07
CA VAL A 216 -0.76 25.84 -29.68
C VAL A 216 0.51 25.49 -28.91
N ALA A 217 0.62 25.92 -27.65
CA ALA A 217 1.78 25.55 -26.84
C ALA A 217 1.54 24.15 -26.26
N PRO A 218 2.49 23.20 -26.37
CA PRO A 218 2.37 21.92 -25.69
C PRO A 218 2.32 22.10 -24.18
N ASP A 219 1.40 21.41 -23.54
CA ASP A 219 1.28 21.37 -22.10
C ASP A 219 2.37 20.43 -21.53
N PRO A 220 2.95 20.75 -20.35
CA PRO A 220 3.92 19.88 -19.73
C PRO A 220 3.25 18.57 -19.28
N PRO A 221 3.93 17.40 -19.32
CA PRO A 221 3.35 16.15 -18.83
C PRO A 221 2.89 16.23 -17.37
N SER A 222 3.55 17.04 -16.55
CA SER A 222 3.15 17.25 -15.15
C SER A 222 1.86 18.06 -14.97
N ALA A 223 1.22 18.51 -16.05
CA ALA A 223 -0.14 19.05 -15.97
C ALA A 223 -1.14 17.91 -15.77
N TYR A 224 -0.83 16.75 -16.35
CA TYR A 224 -1.57 15.49 -16.49
C TYR A 224 -1.16 14.43 -15.46
N ILE A 225 -0.69 14.87 -14.29
CA ILE A 225 -0.25 14.01 -13.21
C ILE A 225 -0.53 14.74 -11.90
N ASP A 226 -1.08 14.05 -10.90
CA ASP A 226 -1.62 14.66 -9.67
C ASP A 226 -2.69 15.72 -10.00
N GLU A 227 -3.59 15.42 -10.95
CA GLU A 227 -4.59 16.37 -11.48
C GLU A 227 -5.73 16.62 -10.50
N ASP A 228 -6.33 15.53 -10.02
CA ASP A 228 -7.51 15.60 -9.18
C ASP A 228 -7.19 15.50 -7.68
N GLY A 229 -7.89 16.32 -6.90
CA GLY A 229 -7.89 16.21 -5.45
C GLY A 229 -8.97 15.24 -4.98
N LEU A 230 -8.62 14.30 -4.11
CA LEU A 230 -9.64 13.42 -3.50
C LEU A 230 -10.53 14.20 -2.53
N ASP A 231 -11.71 14.61 -3.01
CA ASP A 231 -12.66 15.43 -2.26
C ASP A 231 -13.67 14.61 -1.41
N TRP A 232 -13.38 13.33 -1.22
CA TRP A 232 -14.31 12.36 -0.66
C TRP A 232 -14.59 12.57 0.83
N ASP A 233 -15.86 12.78 1.18
CA ASP A 233 -16.28 12.87 2.59
C ASP A 233 -16.33 11.50 3.25
N SER A 234 -15.34 11.22 4.11
CA SER A 234 -15.25 10.00 4.92
C SER A 234 -16.15 9.98 6.16
N GLU A 235 -16.57 11.15 6.66
CA GLU A 235 -17.39 11.27 7.88
C GLU A 235 -18.89 11.17 7.57
N ASN A 236 -19.31 11.68 6.43
CA ASN A 236 -20.68 11.61 5.96
C ASN A 236 -20.77 11.14 4.51
N PRO A 237 -20.31 9.92 4.22
CA PRO A 237 -20.19 9.48 2.85
C PRO A 237 -21.59 9.39 2.22
N SER A 238 -21.79 10.00 1.05
CA SER A 238 -22.93 9.78 0.17
C SER A 238 -22.71 8.55 -0.73
N GLU A 239 -23.77 8.02 -1.33
CA GLU A 239 -23.66 6.88 -2.27
C GLU A 239 -22.91 7.27 -3.56
N SER A 240 -22.81 8.56 -3.83
CA SER A 240 -22.16 9.24 -4.95
C SER A 240 -21.26 10.34 -4.36
N GLN A 241 -19.99 10.33 -4.72
CA GLN A 241 -18.91 11.23 -4.27
C GLN A 241 -18.02 11.56 -5.48
N GLY A 242 -17.01 12.41 -5.30
CA GLY A 242 -16.05 12.72 -6.35
C GLY A 242 -16.44 13.95 -7.15
N PHE A 243 -15.42 14.65 -7.64
CA PHE A 243 -15.59 15.87 -8.40
C PHE A 243 -14.53 15.92 -9.51
N ASP A 244 -15.02 16.10 -10.73
CA ASP A 244 -14.20 16.39 -11.91
C ASP A 244 -13.61 17.81 -11.80
N ASP A 245 -12.40 17.92 -11.25
CA ASP A 245 -11.73 19.19 -10.91
C ASP A 245 -11.12 19.86 -12.15
N ASP A 246 -10.64 19.06 -13.10
CA ASP A 246 -9.92 19.52 -14.30
C ASP A 246 -10.85 19.63 -15.55
N GLY A 247 -12.00 18.95 -15.52
CA GLY A 247 -13.10 19.05 -16.46
C GLY A 247 -13.07 18.00 -17.57
N ASP A 248 -12.30 16.94 -17.48
CA ASP A 248 -12.11 15.98 -18.58
C ASP A 248 -13.29 15.00 -18.74
N CYS A 249 -13.94 14.52 -17.67
CA CYS A 249 -15.17 13.71 -17.77
C CYS A 249 -16.36 14.54 -18.28
N THR A 250 -16.56 15.72 -17.72
CA THR A 250 -17.62 16.64 -18.17
C THR A 250 -17.27 17.29 -19.51
N GLN A 251 -16.03 17.15 -19.97
CA GLN A 251 -15.43 17.81 -21.13
C GLN A 251 -15.57 19.34 -21.06
N GLU A 252 -15.47 19.90 -19.86
CA GLU A 252 -15.41 21.33 -19.64
C GLU A 252 -14.12 21.90 -20.25
N GLY A 253 -14.26 22.87 -21.14
CA GLY A 253 -13.11 23.48 -21.82
C GLY A 253 -12.58 22.71 -23.04
N TYR A 254 -13.22 21.60 -23.44
CA TYR A 254 -12.92 20.93 -24.71
C TYR A 254 -13.38 21.78 -25.90
N TYR A 255 -12.60 21.81 -26.98
CA TYR A 255 -12.91 22.60 -28.18
C TYR A 255 -14.14 22.05 -28.93
N LEU A 256 -14.26 20.73 -28.99
CA LEU A 256 -15.38 20.01 -29.59
C LEU A 256 -15.81 18.86 -28.68
N PRO A 257 -16.84 19.06 -27.84
CA PRO A 257 -17.35 17.97 -27.00
C PRO A 257 -17.87 16.82 -27.86
N THR A 258 -17.39 15.61 -27.59
CA THR A 258 -17.73 14.39 -28.35
C THR A 258 -19.10 13.83 -27.97
N GLY A 259 -19.77 14.42 -26.98
CA GLY A 259 -21.08 14.01 -26.48
C GLY A 259 -21.02 13.05 -25.29
N ASN A 260 -19.81 12.76 -24.78
CA ASN A 260 -19.56 11.93 -23.61
C ASN A 260 -19.61 12.70 -22.27
N GLN A 261 -20.06 13.97 -22.27
CA GLN A 261 -20.21 14.85 -21.08
C GLN A 261 -21.13 14.33 -19.96
N ASN A 262 -21.70 13.13 -20.12
CA ASN A 262 -22.54 12.47 -19.12
C ASN A 262 -22.09 11.02 -19.01
N ASN A 263 -20.78 10.80 -18.81
CA ASN A 263 -20.28 9.46 -18.54
C ASN A 263 -20.94 8.95 -17.26
N ASP A 264 -21.50 7.75 -17.29
CA ASP A 264 -22.17 7.06 -16.18
C ASP A 264 -21.88 5.57 -16.39
N GLU A 265 -20.59 5.25 -16.48
CA GLU A 265 -20.12 3.88 -16.70
C GLU A 265 -20.48 3.00 -15.51
N ASN A 266 -20.48 3.57 -14.30
CA ASN A 266 -20.87 2.92 -13.06
C ASN A 266 -22.41 2.69 -12.95
N ARG A 267 -23.19 3.29 -13.87
CA ARG A 267 -24.65 3.15 -14.06
C ARG A 267 -25.46 3.41 -12.80
N ASN A 268 -25.08 4.42 -12.04
CA ASN A 268 -25.83 4.85 -10.85
C ASN A 268 -26.85 5.96 -11.18
N GLY A 269 -26.79 6.54 -12.39
CA GLY A 269 -27.69 7.58 -12.87
C GLY A 269 -27.28 9.00 -12.50
N VAL A 270 -26.07 9.18 -11.97
CA VAL A 270 -25.36 10.44 -11.77
C VAL A 270 -24.15 10.38 -12.69
N PRO A 271 -23.96 11.36 -13.59
CA PRO A 271 -22.81 11.37 -14.46
C PRO A 271 -21.58 11.97 -13.79
N CYS A 272 -20.40 11.50 -14.20
CA CYS A 272 -19.09 11.95 -13.74
C CYS A 272 -19.00 11.90 -12.21
N ASP A 273 -19.21 10.70 -11.66
CA ASP A 273 -19.16 10.50 -10.22
C ASP A 273 -18.46 9.20 -9.79
N VAL A 274 -18.14 9.17 -8.51
CA VAL A 274 -17.61 8.01 -7.81
C VAL A 274 -18.69 7.37 -6.95
N ARG A 275 -19.08 6.17 -7.35
CA ARG A 275 -20.08 5.37 -6.66
C ARG A 275 -19.47 4.52 -5.55
N TRP A 276 -20.05 4.62 -4.36
CA TRP A 276 -19.65 3.84 -3.19
C TRP A 276 -20.63 2.70 -2.91
N ILE A 277 -20.17 1.46 -3.04
CA ILE A 277 -20.97 0.27 -2.71
C ILE A 277 -20.73 -0.08 -1.24
N ARG A 278 -21.81 -0.06 -0.44
CA ARG A 278 -21.72 -0.31 1.01
C ARG A 278 -22.34 -1.61 1.47
N GLY A 279 -21.76 -2.13 2.55
CA GLY A 279 -22.27 -3.26 3.29
C GLY A 279 -23.46 -2.88 4.17
N PRO A 280 -24.23 -3.88 4.67
CA PRO A 280 -25.34 -3.66 5.60
C PRO A 280 -24.92 -2.99 6.93
N ASP A 281 -23.64 -3.00 7.24
CA ASP A 281 -23.00 -2.41 8.41
C ASP A 281 -22.51 -0.97 8.19
N GLY A 282 -22.67 -0.44 6.98
CA GLY A 282 -22.21 0.90 6.59
C GLY A 282 -20.74 0.97 6.18
N SER A 283 -20.03 -0.17 6.14
CA SER A 283 -18.66 -0.23 5.62
C SER A 283 -18.61 -0.09 4.10
N VAL A 284 -17.55 0.53 3.57
CA VAL A 284 -17.29 0.61 2.13
C VAL A 284 -16.77 -0.75 1.67
N LEU A 285 -17.48 -1.40 0.75
CA LEU A 285 -17.11 -2.71 0.20
C LEU A 285 -16.35 -2.59 -1.11
N GLN A 286 -16.71 -1.60 -1.91
CA GLN A 286 -16.12 -1.36 -3.22
C GLN A 286 -16.39 0.10 -3.61
N ILE A 287 -15.44 0.70 -4.30
CA ILE A 287 -15.55 2.01 -4.92
C ILE A 287 -15.44 1.80 -6.43
N THR A 288 -16.31 2.45 -7.19
CA THR A 288 -16.32 2.41 -8.66
C THR A 288 -16.52 3.82 -9.16
N ALA A 289 -15.51 4.38 -9.82
CA ALA A 289 -15.60 5.66 -10.52
C ALA A 289 -16.17 5.48 -11.93
N ASP A 290 -16.74 6.54 -12.49
CA ASP A 290 -16.84 6.71 -13.94
C ASP A 290 -15.46 7.06 -14.52
N ASP A 291 -15.24 6.90 -15.83
CA ASP A 291 -13.98 7.35 -16.44
C ASP A 291 -13.87 8.88 -16.39
N PHE A 292 -12.66 9.40 -16.20
CA PHE A 292 -12.29 10.83 -16.18
C PHE A 292 -12.72 11.55 -14.87
N VAL A 293 -12.79 10.85 -13.73
CA VAL A 293 -13.20 11.40 -12.43
C VAL A 293 -12.27 10.97 -11.28
N ASP A 294 -11.76 11.97 -10.55
CA ASP A 294 -10.82 11.80 -9.44
C ASP A 294 -9.58 10.98 -9.85
N GLU A 295 -9.16 11.16 -11.09
CA GLU A 295 -8.06 10.43 -11.68
C GLU A 295 -6.73 11.09 -11.41
N ASP A 296 -5.71 10.24 -11.30
CA ASP A 296 -4.41 10.63 -10.78
C ASP A 296 -4.49 11.44 -9.50
N PRO A 297 -5.03 10.84 -8.42
CA PRO A 297 -5.16 11.53 -7.15
C PRO A 297 -3.78 11.93 -6.63
N VAL A 298 -3.69 13.09 -5.98
CA VAL A 298 -2.43 13.58 -5.39
C VAL A 298 -1.72 12.50 -4.55
N ASP A 299 -0.68 11.90 -5.12
CA ASP A 299 -0.07 10.68 -4.60
C ASP A 299 0.62 10.92 -3.25
N SER A 300 1.19 12.11 -3.10
CA SER A 300 1.86 12.51 -1.86
C SER A 300 0.94 12.50 -0.64
N GLU A 301 -0.37 12.68 -0.83
CA GLU A 301 -1.36 12.63 0.24
C GLU A 301 -1.85 11.19 0.46
N LEU A 302 -2.23 10.49 -0.60
CA LEU A 302 -2.77 9.13 -0.52
C LEU A 302 -1.70 8.06 -0.26
N LEU A 303 -0.69 7.95 -1.11
CA LEU A 303 0.41 7.00 -0.93
C LEU A 303 1.28 7.39 0.27
N GLY A 304 1.41 8.68 0.55
CA GLY A 304 2.04 9.19 1.77
C GLY A 304 1.41 8.64 3.04
N GLU A 305 0.09 8.79 3.17
CA GLU A 305 -0.64 8.28 4.33
C GLU A 305 -0.64 6.76 4.40
N SER A 306 -0.83 6.10 3.26
CA SER A 306 -0.83 4.64 3.19
C SER A 306 0.52 4.05 3.57
N SER A 307 1.62 4.61 3.07
CA SER A 307 3.00 4.22 3.40
C SER A 307 3.31 4.44 4.88
N HIS A 308 2.89 5.59 5.44
CA HIS A 308 3.04 5.90 6.85
C HIS A 308 2.36 4.87 7.77
N ARG A 309 1.08 4.57 7.52
CA ARG A 309 0.33 3.55 8.28
C ARG A 309 0.93 2.16 8.09
N SER A 310 1.32 1.82 6.86
CA SER A 310 1.99 0.57 6.54
C SER A 310 3.26 0.39 7.37
N PHE A 311 4.08 1.44 7.49
CA PHE A 311 5.30 1.39 8.30
C PHE A 311 5.00 1.10 9.78
N ILE A 312 4.02 1.80 10.37
CA ILE A 312 3.64 1.59 11.77
C ILE A 312 3.13 0.16 11.99
N ILE A 313 2.24 -0.32 11.12
CA ILE A 313 1.65 -1.65 11.23
C ILE A 313 2.71 -2.73 11.00
N ALA A 314 3.54 -2.61 9.98
CA ALA A 314 4.64 -3.52 9.69
C ALA A 314 5.62 -3.60 10.86
N THR A 315 6.02 -2.46 11.40
CA THR A 315 6.92 -2.41 12.56
C THR A 315 6.26 -3.02 13.80
N GLY A 316 4.99 -2.72 14.05
CA GLY A 316 4.22 -3.29 15.15
C GLY A 316 4.07 -4.81 15.08
N LYS A 317 3.74 -5.34 13.90
CA LYS A 317 3.55 -6.78 13.69
C LYS A 317 4.87 -7.54 13.66
N ILE A 318 5.83 -7.08 12.86
CA ILE A 318 7.07 -7.83 12.59
C ILE A 318 8.10 -7.55 13.69
N ALA A 319 8.47 -6.29 13.93
CA ALA A 319 9.52 -5.99 14.90
C ALA A 319 9.04 -6.24 16.34
N PHE A 320 7.88 -5.72 16.71
CA PHE A 320 7.38 -5.81 18.08
C PHE A 320 6.73 -7.16 18.40
N ALA A 321 5.64 -7.55 17.73
CA ALA A 321 4.92 -8.77 18.10
C ALA A 321 5.66 -10.07 17.73
N MET A 322 6.26 -10.13 16.53
CA MET A 322 6.91 -11.35 16.05
C MET A 322 8.36 -11.47 16.55
N ILE A 323 9.24 -10.50 16.24
CA ILE A 323 10.67 -10.62 16.58
C ILE A 323 10.88 -10.39 18.08
N ILE A 324 10.57 -9.21 18.60
CA ILE A 324 10.80 -8.89 20.01
C ILE A 324 9.92 -9.78 20.91
N GLY A 325 8.65 -9.94 20.56
CA GLY A 325 7.66 -10.73 21.29
C GLY A 325 8.05 -12.20 21.46
N ILE A 326 8.64 -12.85 20.45
CA ILE A 326 9.05 -14.27 20.53
C ILE A 326 10.47 -14.43 21.08
N PHE A 327 11.44 -13.64 20.59
CA PHE A 327 12.85 -13.86 20.91
C PHE A 327 13.23 -13.37 22.31
N MET A 328 12.64 -12.27 22.80
CA MET A 328 12.99 -11.76 24.12
C MET A 328 12.62 -12.73 25.26
N PRO A 329 11.41 -13.34 25.30
CA PRO A 329 11.08 -14.37 26.27
C PRO A 329 11.91 -15.63 26.12
N LEU A 330 12.28 -16.02 24.89
CA LEU A 330 13.09 -17.22 24.64
C LEU A 330 14.42 -17.17 25.40
N PHE A 331 15.09 -16.01 25.40
CA PHE A 331 16.37 -15.83 26.09
C PHE A 331 16.23 -15.49 27.58
N LEU A 332 15.18 -14.75 27.97
CA LEU A 332 15.09 -14.16 29.31
C LEU A 332 14.14 -14.90 30.25
N ALA A 333 13.03 -15.44 29.74
CA ALA A 333 12.01 -16.09 30.57
C ALA A 333 12.33 -17.56 30.85
N LEU A 334 12.96 -18.24 29.90
CA LEU A 334 13.33 -19.66 30.00
C LEU A 334 14.26 -19.97 31.18
N GLY A 335 15.19 -19.06 31.48
CA GLY A 335 16.18 -19.20 32.55
C GLY A 335 15.73 -18.72 33.94
N LEU A 336 14.48 -18.28 34.12
CA LEU A 336 14.03 -17.63 35.36
C LEU A 336 13.99 -18.55 36.58
N ILE A 337 13.75 -19.84 36.37
CA ILE A 337 13.64 -20.85 37.43
C ILE A 337 14.48 -22.09 37.09
N ARG A 338 14.76 -22.31 35.81
CA ARG A 338 15.55 -23.43 35.33
C ARG A 338 16.97 -23.42 35.90
N ASP A 339 17.63 -22.26 35.87
CA ASP A 339 19.02 -22.14 36.31
C ASP A 339 19.14 -22.45 37.83
N GLU A 340 18.18 -22.01 38.66
CA GLU A 340 18.16 -22.38 40.09
C GLU A 340 17.72 -23.83 40.34
N SER A 341 16.91 -24.41 39.45
CA SER A 341 16.53 -25.82 39.50
C SER A 341 17.68 -26.75 39.12
N GLU A 342 18.51 -26.38 38.14
CA GLU A 342 19.67 -27.17 37.71
C GLU A 342 20.82 -27.09 38.71
N ASN A 343 21.06 -25.92 39.27
CA ASN A 343 22.12 -25.71 40.28
C ASN A 343 21.75 -26.23 41.67
N GLY A 344 20.52 -26.73 41.85
CA GLY A 344 20.03 -27.22 43.14
C GLY A 344 19.86 -26.14 44.21
N THR A 345 20.03 -24.86 43.88
CA THR A 345 19.96 -23.74 44.84
C THR A 345 18.53 -23.30 45.18
N LEU A 346 17.54 -23.96 44.59
CA LEU A 346 16.12 -23.65 44.77
C LEU A 346 15.64 -23.73 46.24
N HIS A 347 16.22 -24.64 47.03
CA HIS A 347 15.88 -24.82 48.44
C HIS A 347 16.26 -23.62 49.33
N TYR A 348 17.29 -22.86 48.96
CA TYR A 348 17.66 -21.63 49.69
C TYR A 348 16.60 -20.54 49.53
N LEU A 349 15.96 -20.47 48.35
CA LEU A 349 14.90 -19.50 48.04
C LEU A 349 13.54 -19.91 48.61
N LEU A 350 13.31 -21.22 48.80
CA LEU A 350 12.07 -21.78 49.37
C LEU A 350 12.16 -22.07 50.88
N SER A 351 13.23 -21.65 51.55
CA SER A 351 13.46 -21.92 52.98
C SER A 351 12.39 -21.31 53.92
N LYS A 352 11.55 -20.39 53.42
CA LYS A 352 10.33 -19.93 54.09
C LYS A 352 9.10 -20.49 53.36
N PRO A 353 8.01 -20.84 54.07
CA PRO A 353 6.79 -21.33 53.43
C PRO A 353 6.21 -20.22 52.55
N ILE A 354 6.36 -20.39 51.24
CA ILE A 354 5.73 -19.61 50.18
C ILE A 354 5.06 -20.64 49.25
N HIS A 355 3.84 -20.37 48.82
CA HIS A 355 3.15 -21.28 47.92
C HIS A 355 3.91 -21.31 46.58
N ARG A 356 4.21 -22.52 46.10
CA ARG A 356 5.04 -22.77 44.90
C ARG A 356 4.54 -22.01 43.67
N GLY A 357 3.23 -21.83 43.56
CA GLY A 357 2.62 -21.06 42.48
C GLY A 357 2.74 -19.55 42.60
N GLU A 358 2.77 -19.01 43.81
CA GLU A 358 3.04 -17.58 44.03
C GLU A 358 4.47 -17.24 43.62
N PHE A 359 5.42 -18.14 43.90
CA PHE A 359 6.82 -17.96 43.50
C PHE A 359 6.99 -17.84 41.98
N ILE A 360 6.36 -18.70 41.18
CA ILE A 360 6.42 -18.65 39.71
C ILE A 360 5.84 -17.33 39.20
N VAL A 361 4.69 -16.91 39.74
CA VAL A 361 4.04 -15.64 39.36
C VAL A 361 4.94 -14.46 39.68
N TYR A 362 5.55 -14.39 40.87
CA TYR A 362 6.45 -13.29 41.23
C TYR A 362 7.71 -13.22 40.35
N ARG A 363 8.26 -14.37 39.95
CA ARG A 363 9.38 -14.43 38.99
C ARG A 363 8.95 -13.91 37.61
N LEU A 364 7.81 -14.36 37.10
CA LEU A 364 7.27 -13.88 35.82
C LEU A 364 6.93 -12.38 35.88
N SER A 365 6.38 -11.88 36.97
CA SER A 365 6.10 -10.45 37.16
C SER A 365 7.39 -9.62 37.16
N GLY A 366 8.46 -10.08 37.82
CA GLY A 366 9.75 -9.39 37.80
C GLY A 366 10.40 -9.35 36.42
N TYR A 367 10.26 -10.43 35.65
CA TYR A 367 10.61 -10.46 34.23
C TYR A 367 9.80 -9.43 33.43
N LEU A 368 8.47 -9.46 33.55
CA LEU A 368 7.56 -8.62 32.76
C LEU A 368 7.70 -7.13 33.08
N ILE A 369 7.94 -6.76 34.34
CA ILE A 369 8.21 -5.36 34.71
C ILE A 369 9.46 -4.85 33.99
N PHE A 370 10.51 -5.68 33.91
CA PHE A 370 11.77 -5.28 33.29
C PHE A 370 11.69 -5.26 31.75
N THR A 371 11.27 -6.38 31.15
CA THR A 371 11.22 -6.52 29.69
C THR A 371 10.02 -5.81 29.07
N GLY A 372 8.86 -5.93 29.68
CA GLY A 372 7.65 -5.20 29.25
C GLY A 372 7.81 -3.70 29.40
N GLY A 373 8.43 -3.23 30.49
CA GLY A 373 8.76 -1.80 30.65
C GLY A 373 9.70 -1.29 29.55
N PHE A 374 10.72 -2.06 29.19
CA PHE A 374 11.63 -1.73 28.08
C PHE A 374 10.89 -1.65 26.74
N VAL A 375 10.12 -2.68 26.38
CA VAL A 375 9.40 -2.74 25.09
C VAL A 375 8.35 -1.64 25.01
N PHE A 376 7.59 -1.42 26.08
CA PHE A 376 6.59 -0.36 26.13
C PHE A 376 7.24 1.02 25.96
N SER A 377 8.39 1.26 26.61
CA SER A 377 9.16 2.50 26.43
C SER A 377 9.63 2.67 24.99
N MET A 378 10.13 1.59 24.35
CA MET A 378 10.52 1.64 22.94
C MET A 378 9.33 1.93 22.02
N SER A 379 8.16 1.37 22.31
CA SER A 379 6.92 1.65 21.56
C SER A 379 6.54 3.13 21.63
N LEU A 380 6.67 3.75 22.81
CA LEU A 380 6.41 5.18 22.98
C LEU A 380 7.49 6.07 22.33
N ILE A 381 8.74 5.63 22.28
CA ILE A 381 9.80 6.32 21.53
C ILE A 381 9.49 6.27 20.03
N MET A 382 9.06 5.13 19.51
CA MET A 382 8.62 5.01 18.11
C MET A 382 7.42 5.92 17.83
N ALA A 383 6.46 6.00 18.76
CA ALA A 383 5.36 6.96 18.66
C ALA A 383 5.87 8.39 18.54
N ALA A 384 6.83 8.80 19.36
CA ALA A 384 7.40 10.14 19.27
C ALA A 384 8.09 10.41 17.91
N VAL A 385 8.74 9.41 17.32
CA VAL A 385 9.36 9.51 15.99
C VAL A 385 8.29 9.66 14.91
N THR A 386 7.29 8.78 14.86
CA THR A 386 6.30 8.80 13.78
C THR A 386 5.37 10.02 13.86
N VAL A 387 4.97 10.43 15.07
CA VAL A 387 4.14 11.62 15.30
C VAL A 387 4.83 12.90 14.80
N THR A 388 6.16 12.97 14.85
CA THR A 388 6.90 14.19 14.45
C THR A 388 7.30 14.21 12.97
N LEU A 389 7.23 13.07 12.30
CA LEU A 389 7.72 12.86 10.93
C LEU A 389 6.62 12.30 10.02
N GLY A 390 5.34 12.49 10.37
CA GLY A 390 4.21 12.12 9.52
C GLY A 390 4.10 13.08 8.31
N PRO A 391 3.54 12.61 7.17
CA PRO A 391 3.37 13.40 5.95
C PRO A 391 2.71 14.77 6.18
N ASP A 392 1.68 14.83 7.03
CA ASP A 392 0.90 16.06 7.28
C ASP A 392 1.26 16.79 8.59
N GLY A 393 2.42 16.48 9.18
CA GLY A 393 2.89 17.08 10.43
C GLY A 393 2.51 16.32 11.70
N SER A 394 2.15 17.04 12.78
CA SER A 394 2.05 16.44 14.13
C SER A 394 0.75 15.66 14.36
N ARG A 395 0.79 14.33 14.18
CA ARG A 395 -0.37 13.44 14.29
C ARG A 395 -0.45 12.73 15.64
N LEU A 396 -1.25 13.27 16.56
CA LEU A 396 -1.43 12.65 17.89
C LEU A 396 -2.17 11.30 17.85
N GLY A 397 -2.85 10.97 16.75
CA GLY A 397 -3.57 9.71 16.55
C GLY A 397 -2.67 8.47 16.62
N ASP A 398 -1.45 8.56 16.10
CA ASP A 398 -0.49 7.44 16.05
C ASP A 398 -0.09 6.94 17.44
N ILE A 399 -0.15 7.81 18.44
CA ILE A 399 0.16 7.47 19.84
C ILE A 399 -0.78 6.36 20.32
N ASN A 400 -2.04 6.36 19.89
CA ASN A 400 -3.01 5.35 20.28
C ASN A 400 -2.64 3.98 19.70
N VAL A 401 -2.22 3.93 18.43
CA VAL A 401 -1.77 2.70 17.77
C VAL A 401 -0.50 2.16 18.42
N TRP A 402 0.50 3.01 18.63
CA TRP A 402 1.75 2.61 19.29
C TRP A 402 1.56 2.20 20.75
N PHE A 403 0.66 2.85 21.48
CA PHE A 403 0.27 2.42 22.82
C PHE A 403 -0.34 1.01 22.76
N GLY A 404 -1.26 0.78 21.82
CA GLY A 404 -1.88 -0.51 21.58
C GLY A 404 -0.88 -1.60 21.22
N ILE A 405 0.02 -1.36 20.26
CA ILE A 405 1.13 -2.26 19.89
C ILE A 405 1.99 -2.58 21.13
N GLY A 406 2.30 -1.58 21.95
CA GLY A 406 3.04 -1.76 23.20
C GLY A 406 2.32 -2.71 24.16
N VAL A 407 1.01 -2.52 24.37
CA VAL A 407 0.19 -3.39 25.22
C VAL A 407 0.12 -4.82 24.67
N VAL A 408 -0.14 -4.98 23.37
CA VAL A 408 -0.16 -6.30 22.72
C VAL A 408 1.16 -7.02 22.91
N THR A 409 2.27 -6.31 22.69
CA THR A 409 3.60 -6.92 22.81
C THR A 409 3.89 -7.31 24.25
N VAL A 410 3.49 -6.51 25.25
CA VAL A 410 3.60 -6.89 26.67
C VAL A 410 2.76 -8.14 27.00
N LEU A 411 1.54 -8.25 26.45
CA LEU A 411 0.73 -9.47 26.59
C LEU A 411 1.38 -10.67 25.92
N SER A 412 1.96 -10.48 24.74
CA SER A 412 2.71 -11.51 24.02
C SER A 412 3.94 -11.98 24.81
N LEU A 413 4.71 -11.04 25.38
CA LEU A 413 5.84 -11.34 26.28
C LEU A 413 5.39 -12.10 27.53
N ALA A 414 4.20 -11.81 28.06
CA ALA A 414 3.63 -12.54 29.18
C ALA A 414 3.25 -13.98 28.80
N ALA A 415 2.62 -14.17 27.65
CA ALA A 415 2.18 -15.46 27.14
C ALA A 415 3.39 -16.35 26.80
N TYR A 416 4.31 -15.88 25.97
CA TYR A 416 5.54 -16.63 25.68
C TYR A 416 6.41 -16.81 26.91
N GLY A 417 6.48 -15.79 27.78
CA GLY A 417 7.21 -15.87 29.04
C GLY A 417 6.68 -16.98 29.95
N SER A 418 5.36 -17.13 30.07
CA SER A 418 4.75 -18.21 30.86
C SER A 418 4.96 -19.58 30.22
N ILE A 419 4.81 -19.70 28.89
CA ILE A 419 5.01 -20.94 28.13
C ILE A 419 6.46 -21.43 28.27
N PHE A 420 7.44 -20.57 27.99
CA PHE A 420 8.85 -20.97 28.05
C PHE A 420 9.32 -21.24 29.47
N ASN A 421 8.83 -20.49 30.47
CA ASN A 421 9.10 -20.81 31.88
C ASN A 421 8.52 -22.18 32.25
N ALA A 422 7.28 -22.48 31.86
CA ALA A 422 6.66 -23.79 32.09
C ALA A 422 7.43 -24.93 31.40
N MET A 423 7.93 -24.74 30.18
CA MET A 423 8.80 -25.72 29.49
C MET A 423 10.14 -25.92 30.19
N GLY A 424 10.77 -24.84 30.65
CA GLY A 424 12.01 -24.87 31.43
C GLY A 424 11.85 -25.61 32.77
N LEU A 425 10.69 -25.45 33.42
CA LEU A 425 10.33 -26.21 34.62
C LEU A 425 10.07 -27.69 34.31
N ALA A 426 9.32 -27.98 33.25
CA ALA A 426 8.97 -29.35 32.85
C ALA A 426 10.22 -30.22 32.63
N SER A 427 11.24 -29.68 31.96
CA SER A 427 12.50 -30.37 31.72
C SER A 427 13.69 -29.43 31.88
N PRO A 428 14.44 -29.51 33.01
CA PRO A 428 15.61 -28.65 33.21
C PRO A 428 16.66 -28.82 32.10
N LYS A 429 16.98 -30.08 31.76
CA LYS A 429 18.00 -30.43 30.77
C LYS A 429 17.57 -30.19 29.31
N TYR A 430 16.31 -30.46 28.96
CA TYR A 430 15.85 -30.41 27.56
C TYR A 430 14.88 -29.26 27.26
N GLY A 431 14.47 -28.47 28.25
CA GLY A 431 13.47 -27.41 28.10
C GLY A 431 13.85 -26.36 27.05
N VAL A 432 15.16 -26.08 26.88
CA VAL A 432 15.67 -25.16 25.85
C VAL A 432 15.36 -25.64 24.44
N TYR A 433 15.53 -26.93 24.16
CA TYR A 433 15.28 -27.48 22.83
C TYR A 433 13.79 -27.42 22.47
N PHE A 434 12.91 -27.72 23.43
CA PHE A 434 11.47 -27.59 23.23
C PHE A 434 11.05 -26.13 23.01
N ALA A 435 11.61 -25.20 23.79
CA ALA A 435 11.34 -23.77 23.62
C ALA A 435 11.82 -23.25 22.26
N LEU A 436 12.97 -23.71 21.77
CA LEU A 436 13.49 -23.34 20.45
C LEU A 436 12.58 -23.86 19.33
N VAL A 437 12.18 -25.13 19.36
CA VAL A 437 11.25 -25.71 18.37
C VAL A 437 9.91 -24.98 18.40
N TYR A 438 9.40 -24.65 19.59
CA TYR A 438 8.17 -23.87 19.74
C TYR A 438 8.32 -22.44 19.18
N GLY A 439 9.47 -21.79 19.41
CA GLY A 439 9.76 -20.47 18.84
C GLY A 439 9.77 -20.47 17.31
N VAL A 440 10.33 -21.51 16.68
CA VAL A 440 10.29 -21.67 15.21
C VAL A 440 8.86 -21.91 14.72
N TYR A 441 8.08 -22.73 15.45
CA TYR A 441 6.66 -22.94 15.14
C TYR A 441 5.88 -21.62 15.20
N GLU A 442 6.05 -20.83 16.25
CA GLU A 442 5.37 -19.53 16.40
C GLU A 442 5.80 -18.52 15.34
N PHE A 443 7.07 -18.50 14.97
CA PHE A 443 7.53 -17.68 13.86
C PHE A 443 6.84 -18.07 12.55
N ALA A 444 6.73 -19.37 12.24
CA ALA A 444 6.02 -19.84 11.05
C ALA A 444 4.52 -19.50 11.08
N MET A 445 3.86 -19.64 12.23
CA MET A 445 2.43 -19.28 12.37
C MET A 445 2.19 -17.77 12.22
N ALA A 446 3.12 -16.94 12.71
CA ALA A 446 3.09 -15.49 12.52
C ALA A 446 3.17 -15.11 11.03
N VAL A 447 4.10 -15.72 10.27
CA VAL A 447 4.22 -15.51 8.82
C VAL A 447 2.93 -15.92 8.10
N MET A 448 2.40 -17.11 8.42
CA MET A 448 1.16 -17.59 7.82
C MET A 448 -0.03 -16.65 8.08
N THR A 449 -0.11 -16.10 9.30
CA THR A 449 -1.16 -15.12 9.65
C THR A 449 -1.02 -13.82 8.86
N LEU A 450 0.21 -13.35 8.64
CA LEU A 450 0.47 -12.14 7.86
C LEU A 450 -0.01 -12.29 6.41
N PHE A 451 0.14 -13.48 5.83
CA PHE A 451 -0.38 -13.83 4.50
C PHE A 451 -1.85 -14.29 4.48
N GLY A 452 -2.63 -13.99 5.51
CA GLY A 452 -4.07 -14.23 5.52
C GLY A 452 -4.50 -15.68 5.73
N ALA A 453 -3.65 -16.54 6.32
CA ALA A 453 -4.05 -17.90 6.67
C ALA A 453 -4.85 -17.91 7.99
N ASP A 454 -6.09 -18.41 7.94
CA ASP A 454 -6.99 -18.35 9.10
C ASP A 454 -7.02 -19.63 9.93
N LEU A 455 -7.05 -20.81 9.31
CA LEU A 455 -7.39 -22.05 10.04
C LEU A 455 -6.28 -22.60 10.93
N VAL A 456 -5.05 -22.67 10.42
CA VAL A 456 -3.92 -23.29 11.12
C VAL A 456 -3.35 -22.37 12.21
N PRO A 457 -3.18 -21.05 11.97
CA PRO A 457 -2.55 -20.18 12.95
C PRO A 457 -3.38 -19.87 14.20
N ILE A 458 -4.70 -20.13 14.23
CA ILE A 458 -5.57 -19.90 15.41
C ILE A 458 -5.05 -20.53 16.71
N ILE A 459 -4.25 -21.60 16.65
CA ILE A 459 -3.70 -22.28 17.83
C ILE A 459 -2.47 -21.55 18.40
N SER A 460 -1.92 -20.59 17.67
CA SER A 460 -0.67 -19.90 18.01
C SER A 460 -0.90 -18.61 18.79
N VAL A 461 0.06 -18.24 19.64
CA VAL A 461 0.02 -16.96 20.37
C VAL A 461 0.23 -15.78 19.42
N SER A 462 1.08 -15.98 18.41
CA SER A 462 1.38 -14.97 17.38
C SER A 462 0.14 -14.55 16.59
N HIS A 463 -0.72 -15.50 16.19
CA HIS A 463 -1.94 -15.19 15.46
C HIS A 463 -2.86 -14.22 16.22
N TRP A 464 -3.15 -14.51 17.50
CA TRP A 464 -3.99 -13.64 18.33
C TRP A 464 -3.33 -12.30 18.65
N SER A 465 -2.00 -12.25 18.72
CA SER A 465 -1.26 -10.99 18.88
C SER A 465 -1.43 -10.11 17.63
N LEU A 466 -1.27 -10.68 16.43
CA LEU A 466 -1.42 -9.96 15.17
C LEU A 466 -2.87 -9.50 14.93
N GLN A 467 -3.85 -10.37 15.17
CA GLN A 467 -5.28 -10.03 15.08
C GLN A 467 -5.68 -8.91 16.07
N MET A 468 -5.06 -8.86 17.25
CA MET A 468 -5.28 -7.78 18.20
C MET A 468 -4.70 -6.44 17.69
N ILE A 469 -3.54 -6.45 17.00
CA ILE A 469 -2.99 -5.26 16.34
C ILE A 469 -3.95 -4.79 15.24
N ASP A 470 -4.45 -5.69 14.40
CA ASP A 470 -5.40 -5.35 13.34
C ASP A 470 -6.68 -4.71 13.87
N ALA A 471 -7.21 -5.22 14.98
CA ALA A 471 -8.36 -4.63 15.66
C ALA A 471 -8.06 -3.24 16.24
N ILE A 472 -6.87 -3.03 16.81
CA ILE A 472 -6.44 -1.73 17.35
C ILE A 472 -6.31 -0.69 16.23
N VAL A 473 -5.79 -1.09 15.07
CA VAL A 473 -5.66 -0.21 13.91
C VAL A 473 -7.02 0.37 13.52
N ILE A 474 -8.07 -0.45 13.36
CA ILE A 474 -9.42 0.05 13.06
C ILE A 474 -9.97 0.95 14.18
N LEU A 475 -9.69 0.63 15.44
CA LEU A 475 -10.19 1.42 16.57
C LEU A 475 -9.51 2.80 16.66
N ALA A 476 -8.26 2.92 16.22
CA ALA A 476 -7.51 4.17 16.25
C ALA A 476 -7.62 4.97 14.94
N TRP A 477 -7.68 4.27 13.81
CA TRP A 477 -7.77 4.78 12.43
C TRP A 477 -8.95 4.11 11.72
N PRO A 478 -10.19 4.55 11.97
CA PRO A 478 -11.40 3.92 11.43
C PRO A 478 -11.49 3.99 9.90
N ASP A 479 -10.85 4.99 9.31
CA ASP A 479 -10.71 5.25 7.87
C ASP A 479 -9.72 4.29 7.17
N THR A 480 -8.98 3.44 7.88
CA THR A 480 -8.02 2.48 7.27
C THR A 480 -8.69 1.54 6.27
N ILE A 481 -9.95 1.18 6.50
CA ILE A 481 -10.72 0.36 5.55
C ILE A 481 -10.94 1.13 4.24
N MET A 482 -11.33 2.40 4.35
CA MET A 482 -11.56 3.27 3.20
C MET A 482 -10.27 3.48 2.42
N LEU A 483 -9.16 3.77 3.11
CA LEU A 483 -7.85 3.94 2.49
C LEU A 483 -7.41 2.70 1.71
N ALA A 484 -7.68 1.51 2.26
CA ALA A 484 -7.40 0.25 1.56
C ALA A 484 -8.30 0.05 0.32
N GLN A 485 -9.57 0.46 0.38
CA GLN A 485 -10.48 0.38 -0.77
C GLN A 485 -10.14 1.41 -1.86
N MET A 486 -9.73 2.60 -1.46
CA MET A 486 -9.29 3.68 -2.35
C MET A 486 -8.05 3.26 -3.13
N ALA A 487 -7.03 2.72 -2.46
CA ALA A 487 -5.86 2.17 -3.13
C ALA A 487 -6.21 1.07 -4.14
N THR A 488 -7.21 0.23 -3.85
CA THR A 488 -7.66 -0.79 -4.82
C THR A 488 -8.48 -0.21 -5.97
N ALA A 489 -9.17 0.92 -5.77
CA ALA A 489 -9.98 1.56 -6.81
C ALA A 489 -9.08 2.19 -7.87
N PHE A 490 -8.04 2.92 -7.44
CA PHE A 490 -7.06 3.56 -8.32
C PHE A 490 -5.90 2.64 -8.75
N ASN A 491 -5.99 1.34 -8.49
CA ASN A 491 -4.94 0.37 -8.80
C ASN A 491 -3.53 0.74 -8.25
N LEU A 492 -3.49 1.48 -7.14
CA LEU A 492 -2.27 1.93 -6.49
C LEU A 492 -1.66 0.80 -5.67
N GLU A 493 -0.37 0.51 -5.88
CA GLU A 493 0.38 -0.50 -5.10
C GLU A 493 0.65 -0.01 -3.67
N SER A 494 -0.36 -0.11 -2.80
CA SER A 494 -0.18 0.25 -1.39
C SER A 494 0.45 -0.87 -0.55
N GLY A 495 1.44 -0.52 0.27
CA GLY A 495 2.01 -1.44 1.26
C GLY A 495 1.00 -1.89 2.33
N LEU A 496 -0.14 -1.21 2.46
CA LEU A 496 -1.11 -1.42 3.52
C LEU A 496 -1.77 -2.80 3.40
N ALA A 497 -2.14 -3.19 2.18
CA ALA A 497 -2.74 -4.50 1.90
C ALA A 497 -1.82 -5.68 2.23
N PHE A 498 -0.49 -5.46 2.21
CA PHE A 498 0.47 -6.51 2.53
C PHE A 498 0.59 -6.74 4.05
N PHE A 499 0.55 -5.67 4.85
CA PHE A 499 0.79 -5.76 6.29
C PHE A 499 -0.49 -5.78 7.13
N TRP A 500 -1.61 -5.31 6.61
CA TRP A 500 -2.86 -5.17 7.34
C TRP A 500 -3.99 -5.94 6.67
N ASN A 501 -4.80 -6.60 7.50
CA ASN A 501 -6.01 -7.28 7.08
C ASN A 501 -7.13 -6.98 8.10
N PRO A 502 -8.39 -6.89 7.67
CA PRO A 502 -9.49 -6.72 8.61
C PRO A 502 -9.58 -7.93 9.57
N PRO A 503 -9.90 -7.70 10.86
CA PRO A 503 -9.91 -8.76 11.85
C PRO A 503 -11.04 -9.76 11.59
N VAL A 504 -10.71 -11.04 11.55
CA VAL A 504 -11.63 -12.11 11.12
C VAL A 504 -12.51 -12.68 12.24
N HIS A 505 -12.07 -12.57 13.51
CA HIS A 505 -12.72 -13.24 14.64
C HIS A 505 -13.79 -12.40 15.33
N THR A 506 -14.80 -11.98 14.57
CA THR A 506 -15.89 -11.12 15.04
C THR A 506 -17.21 -11.86 15.30
N PHE A 507 -17.22 -13.20 15.28
CA PHE A 507 -18.45 -14.03 15.35
C PHE A 507 -19.52 -13.64 14.31
N GLY A 508 -19.08 -13.14 13.15
CA GLY A 508 -19.98 -12.67 12.10
C GLY A 508 -20.68 -11.33 12.41
N THR A 509 -20.23 -10.60 13.44
CA THR A 509 -20.77 -9.28 13.80
C THR A 509 -20.02 -8.12 13.12
N GLY A 510 -18.86 -8.38 12.50
CA GLY A 510 -18.04 -7.34 11.86
C GLY A 510 -17.35 -6.37 12.83
N SER A 511 -17.53 -6.51 14.14
CA SER A 511 -17.03 -5.50 15.10
C SER A 511 -15.57 -5.71 15.53
N SER A 512 -14.74 -4.68 15.33
CA SER A 512 -13.33 -4.65 15.77
C SER A 512 -13.19 -4.80 17.29
N GLY A 513 -14.10 -4.20 18.06
CA GLY A 513 -14.12 -4.31 19.52
C GLY A 513 -14.29 -5.74 20.03
N LEU A 514 -15.13 -6.57 19.38
CA LEU A 514 -15.30 -7.98 19.77
C LEU A 514 -14.06 -8.80 19.41
N ALA A 515 -13.45 -8.57 18.24
CA ALA A 515 -12.21 -9.23 17.86
C ALA A 515 -11.07 -8.93 18.85
N MET A 516 -10.96 -7.68 19.31
CA MET A 516 -10.00 -7.29 20.34
C MET A 516 -10.29 -7.99 21.68
N ALA A 517 -11.54 -7.99 22.15
CA ALA A 517 -11.92 -8.63 23.40
C ALA A 517 -11.65 -10.14 23.40
N LEU A 518 -11.95 -10.81 22.29
CA LEU A 518 -11.65 -12.22 22.10
C LEU A 518 -10.14 -12.50 22.12
N SER A 519 -9.36 -11.68 21.40
CA SER A 519 -7.90 -11.80 21.36
C SER A 519 -7.29 -11.64 22.77
N ILE A 520 -7.77 -10.67 23.55
CA ILE A 520 -7.37 -10.50 24.96
C ILE A 520 -7.72 -11.75 25.78
N ALA A 521 -8.93 -12.26 25.66
CA ALA A 521 -9.36 -13.45 26.42
C ALA A 521 -8.50 -14.68 26.10
N VAL A 522 -8.17 -14.89 24.82
CA VAL A 522 -7.33 -16.00 24.38
C VAL A 522 -5.87 -15.81 24.84
N LEU A 523 -5.30 -14.61 24.71
CA LEU A 523 -3.95 -14.33 25.22
C LEU A 523 -3.85 -14.52 26.74
N LEU A 524 -4.88 -14.11 27.50
CA LEU A 524 -4.96 -14.38 28.94
C LEU A 524 -5.04 -15.89 29.26
N ALA A 525 -5.72 -16.68 28.41
CA ALA A 525 -5.70 -18.14 28.53
C ALA A 525 -4.30 -18.70 28.29
N PHE A 526 -3.58 -18.22 27.28
CA PHE A 526 -2.18 -18.58 27.02
C PHE A 526 -1.22 -18.13 28.12
N ILE A 527 -1.55 -17.09 28.90
CA ILE A 527 -0.77 -16.70 30.08
C ILE A 527 -1.06 -17.66 31.25
N THR A 528 -2.33 -17.90 31.54
CA THR A 528 -2.77 -18.59 32.76
C THR A 528 -2.59 -20.10 32.72
N LEU A 529 -2.87 -20.75 31.58
CA LEU A 529 -2.77 -22.22 31.45
C LEU A 529 -1.34 -22.74 31.71
N PRO A 530 -0.27 -22.17 31.13
CA PRO A 530 1.10 -22.60 31.41
C PRO A 530 1.53 -22.36 32.85
N ILE A 531 1.04 -21.29 33.49
CA ILE A 531 1.30 -21.04 34.92
C ILE A 531 0.70 -22.18 35.75
N LEU A 532 -0.54 -22.59 35.49
CA LEU A 532 -1.19 -23.70 36.19
C LEU A 532 -0.46 -25.03 35.96
N ILE A 533 0.00 -25.29 34.73
CA ILE A 533 0.81 -26.48 34.41
C ILE A 533 2.14 -26.44 35.17
N GLY A 534 2.84 -25.31 35.15
CA GLY A 534 4.09 -25.10 35.88
C GLY A 534 3.93 -25.33 37.38
N GLN A 535 2.84 -24.83 37.96
CA GLN A 535 2.48 -25.06 39.37
C GLN A 535 2.30 -26.54 39.69
N SER A 536 1.55 -27.27 38.86
CA SER A 536 1.30 -28.71 39.04
C SER A 536 2.60 -29.52 38.99
N ILE A 537 3.48 -29.23 38.03
CA ILE A 537 4.79 -29.89 37.89
C ILE A 537 5.66 -29.58 39.11
N PHE A 538 5.70 -28.30 39.52
CA PHE A 538 6.51 -27.87 40.64
C PHE A 538 6.04 -28.48 41.96
N ASN A 539 4.73 -28.73 42.15
CA ASN A 539 4.19 -29.41 43.34
C ASN A 539 4.59 -30.89 43.42
N ARG A 540 4.81 -31.57 42.28
CA ARG A 540 5.14 -33.00 42.23
C ARG A 540 6.63 -33.31 42.38
N ARG A 541 7.52 -32.33 42.20
CA ARG A 541 8.93 -32.48 42.54
C ARG A 541 9.11 -32.35 44.04
N GLU A 542 9.18 -33.48 44.72
CA GLU A 542 9.71 -33.55 46.08
C GLU A 542 11.19 -33.17 46.05
N ILE A 543 11.62 -32.47 47.10
CA ILE A 543 13.01 -32.13 47.35
C ILE A 543 13.60 -33.40 47.97
N ASP A 544 14.34 -34.18 47.18
CA ASP A 544 15.35 -35.09 47.74
C ASP A 544 16.65 -34.30 48.01
#